data_AF-A0A315TZW6-F1
#
_entry.id   AF-A0A315TZW6-F1
#
_cell.length_a   1.000
_cell.length_b   1.000
_cell.length_c   1.000
_cell.angle_alpha   90.00
_cell.angle_beta   90.00
_cell.angle_gamma   90.00
#
_symmetry.space_group_name_H-M   'P 1'
#
loop_
_entity.id
_entity.type
_entity.pdbx_description
1 polymer ?
#
loop_
_entity_poly.entity_id
_entity_poly.type
_entity_poly.pdbx_seq_one_letter_code
_entity_poly.pdbx_strand_id
1 'polypeptide(L)'
;MSDSAGLIAHNWGFAIFLLGVVGLCAFMLGLSSLLGSKAWGRAKNEPFESGMLPVGSARLRLSAKFYLVAMLFVIFDIEALFLYAWSVSVRESGWTGFVEALVFIAILLAGLVYLWRVGALDWAPEGRRKRQAKLKQ
;
A
#
# COMPACT_ATOMS: atom_id res chain seq x y z
N MET A 1 -4.30 33.29 -23.93
CA MET A 1 -5.17 33.73 -22.80
C MET A 1 -6.35 32.77 -22.58
N SER A 2 -6.91 32.16 -23.64
CA SER A 2 -7.93 31.10 -23.54
C SER A 2 -7.45 29.84 -22.81
N ASP A 3 -6.21 29.41 -23.05
CA ASP A 3 -5.69 28.15 -22.52
C ASP A 3 -5.45 28.22 -21.01
N SER A 4 -4.95 29.36 -20.53
CA SER A 4 -4.76 29.64 -19.10
C SER A 4 -6.11 29.65 -18.36
N ALA A 5 -7.14 30.26 -18.94
CA ALA A 5 -8.48 30.28 -18.37
C ALA A 5 -9.11 28.87 -18.34
N GLY A 6 -8.89 28.06 -19.38
CA GLY A 6 -9.35 26.66 -19.42
C GLY A 6 -8.68 25.77 -18.38
N LEU A 7 -7.37 25.89 -18.19
CA LEU A 7 -6.61 25.17 -17.15
C LEU A 7 -7.07 25.57 -15.74
N ILE A 8 -7.30 26.86 -15.50
CA ILE A 8 -7.83 27.35 -14.23
C ILE A 8 -9.22 26.76 -14.00
N ALA A 9 -10.12 26.83 -14.97
CA ALA A 9 -11.47 26.28 -14.85
C ALA A 9 -11.46 24.78 -14.54
N HIS A 10 -10.58 24.00 -15.19
CA HIS A 10 -10.45 22.57 -14.94
C HIS A 10 -9.94 22.27 -13.52
N ASN A 11 -8.89 22.95 -13.07
CA ASN A 11 -8.33 22.77 -11.73
C ASN A 11 -9.33 23.15 -10.63
N TRP A 12 -10.09 24.23 -10.84
CA TRP A 12 -11.15 24.64 -9.94
C TRP A 12 -12.32 23.65 -9.93
N GLY A 13 -12.70 23.12 -11.09
CA GLY A 13 -13.71 22.05 -11.18
C GLY A 13 -13.30 20.80 -10.41
N PHE A 14 -12.04 20.36 -10.58
CA PHE A 14 -11.48 19.24 -9.84
C PHE A 14 -11.44 19.49 -8.32
N ALA A 15 -11.00 20.69 -7.91
CA ALA A 15 -10.95 21.06 -6.50
C ALA A 15 -12.33 21.09 -5.84
N ILE A 16 -13.33 21.66 -6.53
CA ILE A 16 -14.73 21.69 -6.05
C ILE A 16 -15.28 20.27 -5.94
N PHE A 17 -15.01 19.41 -6.93
CA PHE A 17 -15.42 18.00 -6.85
C PHE A 17 -14.81 17.30 -5.64
N LEU A 18 -13.50 17.45 -5.42
CA LEU A 18 -12.80 16.82 -4.29
C LEU A 18 -13.33 17.34 -2.94
N LEU A 19 -13.55 18.66 -2.83
CA LEU A 19 -14.19 19.27 -1.66
C LEU A 19 -15.63 18.78 -1.46
N GLY A 20 -16.38 18.58 -2.54
CA GLY A 20 -17.73 18.02 -2.50
C GLY A 20 -17.73 16.59 -1.95
N VAL A 21 -16.81 15.74 -2.40
CA VAL A 21 -16.67 14.36 -1.91
C VAL A 21 -16.28 14.34 -0.43
N VAL A 22 -15.25 15.10 -0.04
CA VAL A 22 -14.81 15.19 1.36
C VAL A 22 -15.92 15.75 2.23
N GLY A 23 -16.62 16.80 1.76
CA GLY A 23 -17.75 17.41 2.44
C GLY A 23 -18.92 16.45 2.62
N LEU A 24 -19.25 15.65 1.62
CA LEU A 24 -20.28 14.62 1.71
C LEU A 24 -19.91 13.54 2.73
N CYS A 25 -18.67 13.03 2.69
CA CYS A 25 -18.19 12.05 3.68
C CYS A 25 -18.25 12.63 5.11
N ALA A 26 -17.79 13.87 5.30
CA ALA A 26 -17.86 14.56 6.58
C ALA A 26 -19.31 14.78 7.04
N PHE A 27 -20.21 15.14 6.11
CA PHE A 27 -21.63 15.29 6.40
C PHE A 27 -22.26 13.96 6.83
N MET A 28 -21.99 12.85 6.13
CA MET A 28 -22.51 11.53 6.50
C MET A 28 -21.99 11.08 7.88
N LEU A 29 -20.69 11.24 8.14
CA LEU A 29 -20.09 10.92 9.45
C LEU A 29 -20.63 11.83 10.56
N GLY A 30 -20.77 13.13 10.29
CA GLY A 30 -21.30 14.11 11.23
C GLY A 30 -22.78 13.86 11.56
N LEU A 31 -23.60 13.60 10.54
CA LEU A 31 -25.01 13.28 10.70
C LEU A 31 -25.19 11.95 11.45
N SER A 32 -24.40 10.93 11.13
CA SER A 32 -24.37 9.66 11.86
C SER A 32 -23.98 9.85 13.33
N SER A 33 -22.97 10.69 13.61
CA SER A 33 -22.55 10.99 14.98
C SER A 33 -23.55 11.85 15.76
N LEU A 34 -24.37 12.66 15.09
CA LEU A 34 -25.37 13.52 15.71
C LEU A 34 -26.68 12.78 15.98
N LEU A 35 -27.15 11.97 15.02
CA LEU A 35 -28.35 11.15 15.14
C LEU A 35 -28.12 9.85 15.93
N GLY A 36 -26.88 9.37 15.98
CA GLY A 36 -26.53 8.12 16.66
C GLY A 36 -26.65 8.21 18.18
N SER A 37 -27.31 7.23 18.79
CA SER A 37 -27.40 7.14 20.25
C SER A 37 -26.02 6.91 20.86
N LYS A 38 -25.53 7.89 21.63
CA LYS A 38 -24.28 7.79 22.38
C LYS A 38 -24.52 6.98 23.65
N ALA A 39 -24.62 5.66 23.53
CA ALA A 39 -24.59 4.78 24.70
C ALA A 39 -23.20 4.83 25.35
N TRP A 40 -23.13 5.15 26.64
CA TRP A 40 -21.90 5.18 27.43
C TRP A 40 -21.89 3.95 28.34
N GLY A 41 -21.00 3.00 28.05
CA GLY A 41 -20.81 1.81 28.85
C GLY A 41 -19.31 1.57 29.03
N ARG A 42 -18.89 1.16 30.22
CA ARG A 42 -17.46 0.95 30.56
C ARG A 42 -16.77 0.01 29.55
N ALA A 43 -17.43 -1.09 29.21
CA ALA A 43 -16.93 -2.08 28.26
C ALA A 43 -17.06 -1.66 26.77
N LYS A 44 -17.75 -0.57 26.43
CA LYS A 44 -17.97 -0.18 25.02
C LYS A 44 -16.69 0.30 24.33
N ASN A 45 -15.77 0.88 25.11
CA ASN A 45 -14.49 1.39 24.62
C ASN A 45 -13.32 0.43 24.92
N GLU A 46 -13.60 -0.76 25.45
CA GLU A 46 -12.58 -1.76 25.74
C GLU A 46 -12.32 -2.60 24.47
N PRO A 47 -11.04 -2.91 24.15
CA PRO A 47 -10.72 -3.81 23.06
C PRO A 47 -11.40 -5.17 23.23
N PHE A 48 -12.00 -5.68 22.16
CA PHE A 48 -12.70 -6.95 22.18
C PHE A 48 -11.69 -8.12 22.24
N GLU A 49 -11.65 -8.81 23.38
CA GLU A 49 -10.84 -10.03 23.58
C GLU A 49 -11.70 -11.11 24.29
N SER A 50 -12.93 -11.36 23.81
CA SER A 50 -13.86 -12.35 24.37
C SER A 50 -14.08 -12.27 25.90
N GLY A 51 -14.01 -11.06 26.48
CA GLY A 51 -14.18 -10.82 27.92
C GLY A 51 -12.88 -10.86 28.73
N MET A 52 -11.72 -11.05 28.10
CA MET A 52 -10.41 -10.93 28.73
C MET A 52 -9.93 -9.48 28.68
N LEU A 53 -9.27 -9.04 29.76
CA LEU A 53 -8.58 -7.74 29.72
C LEU A 53 -7.35 -7.86 28.81
N PRO A 54 -7.11 -6.90 27.90
CA PRO A 54 -5.94 -6.93 27.04
C PRO A 54 -4.67 -6.90 27.90
N VAL A 55 -3.89 -7.97 27.83
CA VAL A 55 -2.61 -8.11 28.55
C VAL A 55 -1.44 -7.90 27.60
N GLY A 56 -0.44 -7.14 28.05
CA GLY A 56 0.78 -6.87 27.31
C GLY A 56 0.78 -5.56 26.53
N SER A 57 1.90 -5.28 25.87
CA SER A 57 2.06 -4.05 25.07
C SER A 57 1.52 -4.24 23.66
N ALA A 58 0.92 -3.19 23.08
CA ALA A 58 0.52 -3.17 21.67
C ALA A 58 1.70 -3.29 20.66
N ARG A 59 2.96 -3.27 21.15
CA ARG A 59 4.16 -3.43 20.33
C ARG A 59 4.55 -4.91 20.22
N LEU A 60 3.81 -5.65 19.40
CA LEU A 60 4.21 -6.99 18.99
C LEU A 60 5.33 -6.89 17.93
N ARG A 61 6.35 -7.75 18.07
CA ARG A 61 7.38 -7.93 17.04
C ARG A 61 6.75 -8.73 15.89
N LEU A 62 6.17 -8.01 14.94
CA LEU A 62 5.73 -8.59 13.68
C LEU A 62 6.95 -9.14 12.93
N SER A 63 6.75 -10.20 12.14
CA SER A 63 7.85 -10.87 11.45
C SER A 63 8.59 -9.89 10.52
N ALA A 64 9.92 -9.98 10.45
CA ALA A 64 10.73 -9.12 9.57
C ALA A 64 10.36 -9.24 8.07
N LYS A 65 9.61 -10.28 7.69
CA LYS A 65 9.13 -10.50 6.32
C LYS A 65 8.25 -9.35 5.81
N PHE A 66 7.43 -8.75 6.69
CA PHE A 66 6.61 -7.57 6.33
C PHE A 66 7.47 -6.39 5.88
N TYR A 67 8.62 -6.19 6.55
CA TYR A 67 9.55 -5.13 6.20
C TYR A 67 10.22 -5.38 4.83
N LEU A 68 10.61 -6.62 4.53
CA LEU A 68 11.20 -6.97 3.24
C LEU A 68 10.23 -6.70 2.08
N VAL A 69 8.95 -7.05 2.24
CA VAL A 69 7.91 -6.76 1.24
C VAL A 69 7.69 -5.26 1.09
N ALA A 70 7.62 -4.50 2.19
CA ALA A 70 7.44 -3.05 2.14
C ALA A 70 8.64 -2.35 1.47
N MET A 71 9.86 -2.76 1.79
CA MET A 71 11.08 -2.22 1.17
C MET A 71 11.11 -2.52 -0.33
N LEU A 72 10.77 -3.75 -0.75
CA LEU A 72 10.67 -4.11 -2.17
C LEU A 72 9.60 -3.28 -2.88
N PHE A 73 8.43 -3.07 -2.25
CA PHE A 73 7.36 -2.25 -2.82
C PHE A 73 7.83 -0.82 -3.09
N VAL A 74 8.52 -0.19 -2.14
CA VAL A 74 9.04 1.18 -2.32
C VAL A 74 10.06 1.24 -3.45
N ILE A 75 10.97 0.27 -3.54
CA ILE A 75 11.94 0.21 -4.64
C ILE A 75 11.19 0.05 -5.97
N PHE A 76 10.30 -0.93 -6.08
CA PHE A 76 9.54 -1.18 -7.31
C PHE A 76 8.66 0.01 -7.73
N ASP A 77 8.10 0.76 -6.78
CA ASP A 77 7.28 1.94 -7.04
C ASP A 77 8.10 3.11 -7.62
N ILE A 78 9.30 3.35 -7.08
CA ILE A 78 10.26 4.33 -7.63
C ILE A 78 10.68 3.93 -9.05
N GLU A 79 10.84 2.64 -9.30
CA GLU A 79 11.25 2.13 -10.60
C GLU A 79 10.13 2.24 -11.64
N ALA A 80 8.87 2.04 -11.21
CA ALA A 80 7.71 2.32 -12.03
C ALA A 80 7.59 3.81 -12.41
N LEU A 81 7.97 4.72 -11.50
CA LEU A 81 8.05 6.16 -11.81
C LEU A 81 9.06 6.44 -12.92
N PHE A 82 10.24 5.81 -12.90
CA PHE A 82 11.23 5.97 -13.98
C PHE A 82 10.72 5.43 -15.32
N LEU A 83 10.07 4.27 -15.32
CA LEU A 83 9.44 3.73 -16.52
C LEU A 83 8.31 4.62 -17.03
N TYR A 84 7.53 5.24 -16.13
CA TYR A 84 6.50 6.19 -16.52
C TYR A 84 7.11 7.44 -17.18
N ALA A 85 8.16 8.02 -16.60
CA ALA A 85 8.85 9.17 -17.17
C ALA A 85 9.40 8.86 -18.58
N TRP A 86 10.00 7.69 -18.77
CA TRP A 86 10.42 7.21 -20.09
C TRP A 86 9.22 6.99 -21.04
N SER A 87 8.10 6.45 -20.52
CA SER A 87 6.91 6.14 -21.32
C SER A 87 6.26 7.38 -21.97
N VAL A 88 6.43 8.56 -21.37
CA VAL A 88 5.90 9.82 -21.90
C VAL A 88 6.66 10.28 -23.15
N SER A 89 7.94 9.92 -23.30
CA SER A 89 8.82 10.38 -24.39
C SER A 89 9.51 9.25 -25.15
N VAL A 90 8.82 8.13 -25.35
CA VAL A 90 9.37 6.93 -26.03
C VAL A 90 9.82 7.25 -27.47
N ARG A 91 9.08 8.11 -28.18
CA ARG A 91 9.38 8.43 -29.58
C ARG A 91 10.65 9.27 -29.70
N GLU A 92 10.84 10.19 -28.77
CA GLU A 92 11.98 11.11 -28.71
C GLU A 92 13.25 10.38 -28.24
N SER A 93 13.10 9.40 -27.35
CA SER A 93 14.21 8.61 -26.81
C SER A 93 14.74 7.56 -27.79
N GLY A 94 13.96 7.19 -28.81
CA GLY A 94 14.36 6.29 -29.87
C GLY A 94 14.79 4.88 -29.39
N TRP A 95 15.62 4.21 -30.18
CA TRP A 95 16.05 2.83 -29.90
C TRP A 95 16.98 2.73 -28.68
N THR A 96 17.76 3.77 -28.41
CA THR A 96 18.66 3.84 -27.25
C THR A 96 17.86 3.83 -25.95
N GLY A 97 16.83 4.68 -25.83
CA GLY A 97 15.98 4.69 -24.65
C GLY A 97 15.18 3.39 -24.47
N PHE A 98 14.78 2.74 -25.57
CA PHE A 98 14.14 1.43 -25.50
C PHE A 98 15.05 0.36 -24.91
N VAL A 99 16.32 0.30 -25.35
CA VAL A 99 17.30 -0.65 -24.80
C VAL A 99 17.58 -0.36 -23.32
N GLU A 100 17.71 0.91 -22.94
CA GLU A 100 17.89 1.31 -21.54
C GLU A 100 16.71 0.86 -20.67
N ALA A 101 15.47 1.11 -21.10
CA ALA A 101 14.27 0.67 -20.39
C ALA A 101 14.18 -0.86 -20.29
N LEU A 102 14.56 -1.59 -21.34
CA LEU A 102 14.58 -3.05 -21.34
C LEU A 102 15.61 -3.61 -20.35
N VAL A 103 16.82 -3.06 -20.33
CA VAL A 103 17.86 -3.44 -19.35
C VAL A 103 17.41 -3.13 -17.93
N PHE A 104 16.79 -1.97 -17.73
CA PHE A 104 16.25 -1.55 -16.43
C PHE A 104 15.19 -2.55 -15.91
N ILE A 105 14.23 -2.93 -16.76
CA ILE A 105 13.24 -3.97 -16.43
C ILE A 105 13.90 -5.32 -16.14
N ALA A 106 14.92 -5.70 -16.91
CA ALA A 106 15.62 -6.97 -16.70
C ALA A 106 16.33 -7.02 -15.33
N ILE A 107 16.93 -5.91 -14.88
CA ILE A 107 17.55 -5.80 -13.55
C ILE A 107 16.48 -5.95 -12.46
N LEU A 108 15.31 -5.32 -12.62
CA LEU A 108 14.18 -5.45 -11.68
C LEU A 108 13.69 -6.89 -11.57
N LEU A 109 13.49 -7.55 -12.70
CA LEU A 109 13.10 -8.95 -12.74
C LEU A 109 14.15 -9.85 -12.07
N ALA A 110 15.44 -9.58 -12.27
CA ALA A 110 16.50 -10.32 -11.60
C ALA A 110 16.45 -10.14 -10.07
N GLY A 111 16.24 -8.91 -9.58
CA GLY A 111 16.06 -8.63 -8.15
C GLY A 111 14.84 -9.34 -7.54
N LEU A 112 13.71 -9.33 -8.26
CA LEU A 112 12.49 -10.03 -7.84
C LEU A 112 12.69 -11.55 -7.80
N VAL A 113 13.30 -12.12 -8.83
CA VAL A 113 13.62 -13.56 -8.90
C VAL A 113 14.57 -13.95 -7.76
N TYR A 114 15.61 -13.16 -7.49
CA TYR A 114 16.51 -13.41 -6.37
C TYR A 114 15.75 -13.46 -5.04
N LEU A 115 14.89 -12.48 -4.78
CA LEU A 115 14.15 -12.39 -3.53
C LEU A 115 13.13 -13.53 -3.39
N TRP A 116 12.51 -13.95 -4.49
CA TRP A 116 11.64 -15.11 -4.53
C TRP A 116 12.41 -16.40 -4.20
N ARG A 117 13.62 -16.56 -4.76
CA ARG A 117 14.48 -17.72 -4.46
C ARG A 117 14.98 -17.76 -3.02
N VAL A 118 15.13 -16.61 -2.37
CA VAL A 118 15.49 -16.49 -0.94
C VAL A 118 14.30 -16.83 -0.02
N GLY A 119 13.07 -16.94 -0.55
CA GLY A 119 11.88 -17.27 0.25
C GLY A 119 11.40 -16.09 1.10
N ALA A 120 11.84 -14.87 0.80
CA ALA A 120 11.35 -13.67 1.48
C ALA A 120 9.87 -13.38 1.16
N LEU A 121 9.34 -13.94 0.06
CA LEU A 121 7.91 -13.94 -0.27
C LEU A 121 7.12 -15.10 0.35
N ASP A 122 7.76 -16.09 0.99
CA ASP A 122 7.05 -17.24 1.53
C ASP A 122 6.35 -16.92 2.86
N TRP A 123 5.03 -16.90 2.78
CA TRP A 123 4.11 -16.63 3.89
C TRP A 123 3.80 -17.85 4.77
N ALA A 124 4.18 -19.05 4.33
CA ALA A 124 3.93 -20.27 5.10
C ALA A 124 4.96 -20.44 6.22
N PRO A 125 4.55 -20.80 7.45
CA PRO A 125 5.48 -21.14 8.52
C PRO A 125 6.10 -22.51 8.20
N GLU A 126 7.28 -22.51 7.58
CA GLU A 126 8.07 -23.73 7.34
C GLU A 126 8.38 -24.52 8.64
N GLY A 127 8.21 -23.87 9.81
CA GLY A 127 8.28 -24.52 11.11
C GLY A 127 7.27 -25.66 11.32
N ARG A 128 6.12 -25.67 10.63
CA ARG A 128 5.13 -26.75 10.79
C ARG A 128 5.56 -28.04 10.08
N ARG A 129 6.24 -27.94 8.93
CA ARG A 129 6.66 -29.10 8.12
C ARG A 129 7.83 -29.86 8.76
N LYS A 130 8.81 -29.13 9.33
CA LYS A 130 9.93 -29.75 10.07
C LYS A 130 9.50 -30.37 11.41
N ARG A 131 8.52 -29.78 12.11
CA ARG A 131 8.02 -30.31 13.40
C ARG A 131 7.14 -31.55 13.22
N GLN A 132 6.34 -31.65 12.16
CA GLN A 132 5.56 -32.86 11.85
C GLN A 132 6.45 -34.04 11.41
N ALA A 133 7.53 -33.79 10.67
CA ALA A 133 8.49 -34.84 10.30
C ALA A 133 9.22 -35.43 11.52
N LYS A 134 9.49 -34.59 12.53
CA LYS A 134 10.16 -34.99 13.78
C LYS A 134 9.24 -35.69 14.80
N LEU A 135 7.92 -35.64 14.61
CA LEU A 135 6.91 -36.27 15.47
C LEU A 135 6.42 -37.63 14.94
N LYS A 136 6.84 -37.99 13.71
CA LYS A 136 6.55 -39.30 13.08
C LYS A 136 7.73 -40.29 13.19
N GLN A 137 8.81 -39.89 13.85
CA GLN A 137 9.90 -40.76 14.31
C GLN A 137 9.76 -40.94 15.82
#